data_AF-A0A8H5PJX7-F1
#
_entry.id   AF-A0A8H5PJX7-F1
#
_cell.length_a   1.000
_cell.length_b   1.000
_cell.length_c   1.000
_cell.angle_alpha   90.00
_cell.angle_beta   90.00
_cell.angle_gamma   90.00
#
_symmetry.space_group_name_H-M   'P 1'
#
loop_
_entity.id
_entity.type
_entity.pdbx_description
1 polymer ?
#
loop_
_entity_poly.entity_id
_entity_poly.type
_entity_poly.pdbx_seq_one_letter_code
_entity_poly.pdbx_strand_id
1 'polypeptide(L)'
;MSPRNSVNGKPRSDGEEMDHVHTAQSIPISPELFEQLYLQPQNRVKGDLRKTFGNPTPVALAGFLLCSTPLSIGLLGWQGSGGFAAAANVGAYLGLGGLLLVLGGIGEWILGNTFPSTVFFTFGGFFITLVTTIDPDSGAYSTYSTDGTAANGLTQPQFFATFSFFLVGMAILCTFYTIAAVRTNIALFSILLLLVPCFSCLAAAFFSVSQGKADLALKCRHAGAGLLFAISLIGWYLFGSLILMSVDFPIMLPLGDLSTIIRGKSDAAKDASKTV
;
A
#
# COMPACT_ATOMS: atom_id res chain seq x y z
N MET A 1 4.25 18.14 -93.44
CA MET A 1 4.80 18.92 -92.31
C MET A 1 5.65 17.98 -91.47
N SER A 2 6.95 18.25 -91.39
CA SER A 2 7.96 17.43 -90.69
C SER A 2 7.90 17.60 -89.15
N PRO A 3 8.56 16.70 -88.38
CA PRO A 3 8.43 16.52 -86.91
C PRO A 3 9.54 17.22 -86.09
N ARG A 4 9.37 17.31 -84.75
CA ARG A 4 10.37 17.61 -83.66
C ARG A 4 9.61 18.08 -82.40
N ASN A 5 10.02 17.95 -81.13
CA ASN A 5 11.09 17.24 -80.43
C ASN A 5 10.74 17.24 -78.93
N SER A 6 11.28 16.28 -78.18
CA SER A 6 11.31 16.19 -76.71
C SER A 6 12.06 17.36 -76.06
N VAL A 7 11.65 17.81 -74.86
CA VAL A 7 12.53 18.33 -73.80
C VAL A 7 12.02 17.92 -72.41
N ASN A 8 12.98 17.44 -71.63
CA ASN A 8 12.95 16.89 -70.28
C ASN A 8 12.93 18.00 -69.21
N GLY A 9 12.32 17.78 -68.04
CA GLY A 9 12.42 18.71 -66.91
C GLY A 9 11.79 18.18 -65.61
N LYS A 10 12.62 17.65 -64.71
CA LYS A 10 12.32 17.51 -63.27
C LYS A 10 13.22 18.53 -62.53
N PRO A 11 12.72 19.26 -61.51
CA PRO A 11 13.02 18.91 -60.10
C PRO A 11 11.79 19.11 -59.15
N ARG A 12 11.62 18.28 -58.10
CA ARG A 12 11.66 18.59 -56.62
C ARG A 12 10.89 19.85 -56.18
N SER A 13 10.27 19.96 -55.01
CA SER A 13 9.77 19.13 -53.88
C SER A 13 9.07 20.15 -52.95
N ASP A 14 8.54 19.69 -51.81
CA ASP A 14 8.08 20.48 -50.64
C ASP A 14 6.60 20.87 -50.75
N GLY A 15 5.70 20.23 -50.01
CA GLY A 15 5.53 20.35 -48.55
C GLY A 15 4.30 21.23 -48.38
N GLU A 16 3.22 20.84 -47.71
CA GLU A 16 3.18 20.39 -46.33
C GLU A 16 2.06 19.37 -46.15
N GLU A 17 2.45 18.19 -45.68
CA GLU A 17 1.58 17.19 -45.09
C GLU A 17 0.83 17.80 -43.91
N MET A 18 -0.47 17.56 -43.83
CA MET A 18 -1.22 17.83 -42.62
C MET A 18 -0.63 17.01 -41.49
N ASP A 19 -0.03 17.74 -40.57
CA ASP A 19 0.64 17.29 -39.36
C ASP A 19 -0.27 16.33 -38.60
N HIS A 20 0.02 15.03 -38.74
CA HIS A 20 -0.60 14.00 -37.94
C HIS A 20 -0.14 14.24 -36.50
N VAL A 21 -1.08 14.64 -35.66
CA VAL A 21 -0.94 14.64 -34.21
C VAL A 21 -0.41 13.28 -33.79
N HIS A 22 0.89 13.22 -33.50
CA HIS A 22 1.55 12.06 -32.94
C HIS A 22 0.97 11.84 -31.55
N THR A 23 -0.09 11.03 -31.46
CA THR A 23 -0.47 10.38 -30.21
C THR A 23 0.79 9.65 -29.72
N ALA A 24 1.28 10.06 -28.55
CA ALA A 24 2.49 9.53 -27.93
C ALA A 24 2.58 8.02 -28.16
N GLN A 25 3.66 7.58 -28.81
CA GLN A 25 3.96 6.17 -28.98
C GLN A 25 3.95 5.54 -27.58
N SER A 26 2.90 4.78 -27.27
CA SER A 26 2.83 4.04 -26.02
C SER A 26 3.95 3.02 -26.07
N ILE A 27 5.07 3.32 -25.42
CA ILE A 27 6.19 2.41 -25.30
C ILE A 27 5.63 1.14 -24.64
N PRO A 28 5.78 -0.05 -25.25
CA PRO A 28 5.29 -1.28 -24.65
C PRO A 28 6.03 -1.50 -23.33
N ILE A 29 5.33 -1.36 -22.21
CA ILE A 29 5.86 -1.62 -20.87
C ILE A 29 6.25 -3.11 -20.81
N SER A 30 7.51 -3.40 -20.46
CA SER A 30 7.95 -4.79 -20.29
C SER A 30 7.21 -5.45 -19.11
N PRO A 31 6.98 -6.77 -19.12
CA PRO A 31 6.34 -7.47 -18.00
C PRO A 31 7.02 -7.22 -16.64
N GLU A 32 8.34 -7.06 -16.62
CA GLU A 32 9.13 -6.79 -15.41
C GLU A 32 8.89 -5.36 -14.91
N LEU A 33 8.91 -4.37 -15.80
CA LEU A 33 8.59 -2.98 -15.47
C LEU A 33 7.14 -2.85 -14.99
N PHE A 34 6.25 -3.62 -15.60
CA PHE A 34 4.87 -3.73 -15.18
C PHE A 34 4.74 -4.29 -13.75
N GLU A 35 5.43 -5.38 -13.46
CA GLU A 35 5.43 -6.02 -12.13
C GLU A 35 5.98 -5.09 -11.06
N GLN A 36 7.02 -4.32 -11.38
CA GLN A 36 7.56 -3.30 -10.49
C GLN A 36 6.58 -2.15 -10.25
N LEU A 37 5.84 -1.72 -11.27
CA LEU A 37 4.90 -0.63 -11.15
C LEU A 37 3.64 -1.05 -10.37
N TYR A 38 3.08 -2.21 -10.64
CA TYR A 38 1.80 -2.67 -10.08
C TYR A 38 1.94 -3.72 -8.96
N LEU A 39 3.17 -4.02 -8.55
CA LEU A 39 3.51 -4.96 -7.47
C LEU A 39 2.96 -6.38 -7.66
N GLN A 40 2.51 -6.74 -8.87
CA GLN A 40 1.88 -8.01 -9.20
C GLN A 40 2.15 -8.44 -10.65
N PRO A 41 2.21 -9.76 -10.93
CA PRO A 41 2.24 -10.27 -12.30
C PRO A 41 1.04 -9.81 -13.11
N GLN A 42 1.24 -9.59 -14.42
CA GLN A 42 0.17 -9.15 -15.33
C GLN A 42 -1.00 -10.15 -15.34
N ASN A 43 -2.07 -9.83 -14.63
CA ASN A 43 -3.38 -10.42 -14.91
C ASN A 43 -3.87 -9.91 -16.26
N ARG A 44 -4.26 -10.82 -17.17
CA ARG A 44 -4.96 -10.48 -18.42
C ARG A 44 -6.37 -9.98 -18.10
N VAL A 45 -6.50 -8.70 -17.78
CA VAL A 45 -7.80 -8.03 -17.70
C VAL A 45 -8.24 -7.69 -19.13
N LYS A 46 -9.49 -7.98 -19.50
CA LYS A 46 -10.03 -7.62 -20.82
C LYS A 46 -10.18 -6.09 -20.89
N GLY A 47 -9.45 -5.44 -21.81
CA GLY A 47 -9.50 -3.99 -22.06
C GLY A 47 -8.16 -3.28 -21.78
N ASP A 48 -8.03 -2.05 -22.28
CA ASP A 48 -6.83 -1.20 -22.14
C ASP A 48 -6.85 -0.32 -20.86
N LEU A 49 -7.52 -0.77 -19.78
CA LEU A 49 -7.76 0.02 -18.56
C LEU A 49 -6.50 0.63 -17.95
N ARG A 50 -5.37 -0.07 -18.02
CA ARG A 50 -4.08 0.40 -17.50
C ARG A 50 -3.37 1.42 -18.41
N LYS A 51 -3.84 1.58 -19.65
CA LYS A 51 -3.49 2.73 -20.52
C LYS A 51 -4.44 3.91 -20.29
N THR A 52 -5.60 3.67 -19.68
CA THR A 52 -6.64 4.69 -19.43
C THR A 52 -6.48 5.37 -18.07
N PHE A 53 -6.11 4.61 -17.03
CA PHE A 53 -6.00 5.11 -15.66
C PHE A 53 -4.56 5.06 -15.15
N GLY A 54 -4.21 5.97 -14.24
CA GLY A 54 -2.94 5.94 -13.52
C GLY A 54 -2.87 4.82 -12.50
N ASN A 55 -1.65 4.56 -12.00
CA ASN A 55 -1.42 3.60 -10.93
C ASN A 55 -1.91 4.15 -9.58
N PRO A 56 -2.86 3.48 -8.89
CA PRO A 56 -3.39 3.94 -7.61
C PRO A 56 -2.57 3.48 -6.39
N THR A 57 -1.62 2.56 -6.54
CA THR A 57 -0.75 2.12 -5.44
C THR A 57 0.03 3.25 -4.76
N PRO A 58 0.65 4.22 -5.45
CA PRO A 58 1.42 5.28 -4.81
C PRO A 58 0.58 6.16 -3.88
N VAL A 59 -0.67 6.49 -4.26
CA VAL A 59 -1.55 7.29 -3.40
C VAL A 59 -1.99 6.52 -2.16
N ALA A 60 -2.25 5.22 -2.29
CA ALA A 60 -2.55 4.33 -1.17
C ALA A 60 -1.37 4.25 -0.19
N LEU A 61 -0.15 4.04 -0.72
CA LEU A 61 1.08 3.98 0.07
C LEU A 61 1.37 5.31 0.78
N ALA A 62 1.17 6.45 0.12
CA ALA A 62 1.33 7.76 0.75
C ALA A 62 0.39 7.92 1.96
N GLY A 63 -0.88 7.53 1.82
CA GLY A 63 -1.86 7.53 2.92
C GLY A 63 -1.42 6.69 4.10
N PHE A 64 -0.99 5.45 3.83
CA PHE A 64 -0.42 4.57 4.86
C PHE A 64 0.78 5.21 5.56
N LEU A 65 1.76 5.69 4.80
CA LEU A 65 3.04 6.19 5.32
C LEU A 65 2.92 7.46 6.16
N LEU A 66 2.05 8.38 5.73
CA LEU A 66 1.78 9.62 6.45
C LEU A 66 1.01 9.38 7.77
N CYS A 67 0.51 8.17 8.01
CA CYS A 67 -0.09 7.77 9.28
C CYS A 67 0.81 6.84 10.10
N SER A 68 1.37 5.81 9.48
CA SER A 68 2.19 4.79 10.15
C SER A 68 3.52 5.36 10.65
N THR A 69 4.15 6.26 9.90
CA THR A 69 5.41 6.91 10.32
C THR A 69 5.22 7.72 11.61
N PRO A 70 4.33 8.73 11.68
CA PRO A 70 4.14 9.48 12.93
C PRO A 70 3.54 8.64 14.06
N LEU A 71 2.68 7.65 13.76
CA LEU A 71 2.16 6.72 14.78
C LEU A 71 3.30 5.92 15.43
N SER A 72 4.21 5.35 14.63
CA SER A 72 5.34 4.59 15.15
C SER A 72 6.27 5.44 16.02
N ILE A 73 6.59 6.66 15.59
CA ILE A 73 7.41 7.62 16.33
C ILE A 73 6.73 8.02 17.66
N GLY A 74 5.42 8.32 17.60
CA GLY A 74 4.61 8.61 18.78
C GLY A 74 4.58 7.46 19.78
N LEU A 75 4.42 6.23 19.30
CA LEU A 75 4.44 5.05 20.14
C LEU A 75 5.84 4.66 20.65
N LEU A 76 6.91 5.18 20.06
CA LEU A 76 8.28 5.06 20.59
C LEU A 76 8.62 6.14 21.62
N GLY A 77 7.79 7.19 21.74
CA GLY A 77 7.97 8.23 22.75
C GLY A 77 9.01 9.30 22.38
N TRP A 78 9.40 9.40 21.11
CA TRP A 78 10.43 10.36 20.70
C TRP A 78 9.99 11.80 20.96
N GLN A 79 10.90 12.64 21.47
CA GLN A 79 10.60 14.03 21.83
C GLN A 79 9.44 14.19 22.84
N GLY A 80 9.18 13.16 23.67
CA GLY A 80 8.05 13.18 24.61
C GLY A 80 6.68 13.02 23.95
N SER A 81 6.63 12.64 22.66
CA SER A 81 5.39 12.28 21.99
C SER A 81 4.77 11.02 22.58
N GLY A 82 3.48 10.77 22.32
CA GLY A 82 2.79 9.60 22.83
C GLY A 82 1.29 9.79 22.98
N GLY A 83 0.75 9.24 24.07
CA GLY A 83 -0.69 9.13 24.28
C GLY A 83 -1.28 7.88 23.63
N PHE A 84 -2.54 7.61 23.98
CA PHE A 84 -3.28 6.49 23.42
C PHE A 84 -3.41 6.68 21.91
N ALA A 85 -2.88 5.71 21.13
CA ALA A 85 -2.85 5.74 19.67
C ALA A 85 -2.32 7.03 19.03
N ALA A 86 -1.47 7.81 19.72
CA ALA A 86 -0.94 9.09 19.23
C ALA A 86 -2.02 10.04 18.65
N ALA A 87 -3.09 10.24 19.43
CA ALA A 87 -4.33 10.92 19.02
C ALA A 87 -4.18 12.32 18.37
N ALA A 88 -3.04 13.00 18.53
CA ALA A 88 -2.73 14.22 17.75
C ALA A 88 -2.82 13.99 16.22
N ASN A 89 -2.69 12.75 15.76
CA ASN A 89 -2.75 12.36 14.35
C ASN A 89 -4.16 11.90 13.88
N VAL A 90 -5.21 12.07 14.70
CA VAL A 90 -6.61 11.70 14.37
C VAL A 90 -7.03 12.19 12.98
N GLY A 91 -6.74 13.46 12.65
CA GLY A 91 -7.06 14.02 11.34
C GLY A 91 -6.33 13.34 10.19
N ALA A 92 -5.07 12.95 10.39
CA ALA A 92 -4.30 12.20 9.41
C ALA A 92 -4.86 10.78 9.23
N TYR A 93 -5.26 10.10 10.33
CA TYR A 93 -5.84 8.76 10.27
C TYR A 93 -7.10 8.73 9.42
N LEU A 94 -7.98 9.72 9.54
CA LEU A 94 -9.19 9.77 8.72
C LEU A 94 -8.89 10.23 7.28
N GLY A 95 -8.22 11.38 7.14
CA GLY A 95 -8.07 12.07 5.86
C GLY A 95 -6.99 11.49 4.93
N LEU A 96 -5.96 10.85 5.48
CA LEU A 96 -4.85 10.27 4.72
C LEU A 96 -4.88 8.75 4.80
N GLY A 97 -4.83 8.18 6.01
CA GLY A 97 -4.83 6.74 6.22
C GLY A 97 -6.10 6.10 5.68
N GLY A 98 -7.25 6.44 6.24
CA GLY A 98 -8.55 5.88 5.87
C GLY A 98 -8.93 6.19 4.44
N LEU A 99 -9.04 7.48 4.11
CA LEU A 99 -9.54 7.92 2.81
C LEU A 99 -8.64 7.48 1.64
N LEU A 100 -7.34 7.76 1.68
CA LEU A 100 -6.48 7.47 0.52
C LEU A 100 -6.26 5.97 0.31
N LEU A 101 -6.23 5.17 1.37
CA LEU A 101 -6.17 3.72 1.23
C LEU A 101 -7.47 3.15 0.65
N VAL A 102 -8.64 3.65 1.06
CA VAL A 102 -9.92 3.22 0.47
C VAL A 102 -9.99 3.62 -1.02
N LEU A 103 -9.63 4.86 -1.36
CA LEU A 103 -9.61 5.31 -2.75
C LEU A 103 -8.59 4.54 -3.60
N GLY A 104 -7.40 4.27 -3.05
CA GLY A 104 -6.40 3.41 -3.68
C GLY A 104 -6.91 1.99 -3.89
N GLY A 105 -7.62 1.43 -2.90
CA GLY A 105 -8.28 0.13 -3.00
C GLY A 105 -9.33 0.07 -4.11
N ILE A 106 -10.14 1.11 -4.25
CA ILE A 106 -11.11 1.26 -5.36
C ILE A 106 -10.37 1.28 -6.69
N GLY A 107 -9.29 2.08 -6.80
CA GLY A 107 -8.48 2.15 -8.01
C GLY A 107 -7.90 0.80 -8.41
N GLU A 108 -7.26 0.08 -7.47
CA GLU A 108 -6.70 -1.25 -7.71
C GLU A 108 -7.79 -2.25 -8.10
N TRP A 109 -8.97 -2.16 -7.50
CA TRP A 109 -10.10 -3.02 -7.85
C TRP A 109 -10.59 -2.78 -9.27
N ILE A 110 -10.71 -1.51 -9.70
CA ILE A 110 -11.05 -1.12 -11.08
C ILE A 110 -10.00 -1.66 -12.07
N LEU A 111 -8.72 -1.64 -11.70
CA LEU A 111 -7.64 -2.18 -12.51
C LEU A 111 -7.55 -3.72 -12.51
N GLY A 112 -8.42 -4.40 -11.77
CA GLY A 112 -8.49 -5.86 -11.69
C GLY A 112 -7.42 -6.48 -10.78
N ASN A 113 -6.83 -5.70 -9.88
CA ASN A 113 -5.79 -6.15 -8.96
C ASN A 113 -6.42 -6.50 -7.58
N THR A 114 -6.92 -7.72 -7.44
CA THR A 114 -7.66 -8.18 -6.26
C THR A 114 -6.84 -8.12 -4.96
N PHE A 115 -5.58 -8.54 -4.99
CA PHE A 115 -4.78 -8.61 -3.79
C PHE A 115 -4.44 -7.23 -3.22
N PRO A 116 -3.82 -6.28 -3.96
CA PRO A 116 -3.52 -4.96 -3.42
C PRO A 116 -4.79 -4.18 -3.10
N SER A 117 -5.89 -4.33 -3.86
CA SER A 117 -7.17 -3.71 -3.48
C SER A 117 -7.68 -4.19 -2.13
N THR A 118 -7.65 -5.50 -1.86
CA THR A 118 -8.07 -6.07 -0.57
C THR A 118 -7.17 -5.57 0.57
N VAL A 119 -5.85 -5.53 0.34
CA VAL A 119 -4.89 -4.97 1.31
C VAL A 119 -5.23 -3.51 1.60
N PHE A 120 -5.38 -2.66 0.59
CA PHE A 120 -5.65 -1.23 0.79
C PHE A 120 -7.01 -0.98 1.46
N PHE A 121 -8.07 -1.67 1.06
CA PHE A 121 -9.37 -1.54 1.73
C PHE A 121 -9.30 -1.91 3.22
N THR A 122 -8.66 -3.02 3.55
CA THR A 122 -8.58 -3.48 4.95
C THR A 122 -7.69 -2.59 5.81
N PHE A 123 -6.59 -2.06 5.28
CA PHE A 123 -5.75 -1.09 6.01
C PHE A 123 -6.38 0.31 6.09
N GLY A 124 -7.13 0.74 5.08
CA GLY A 124 -7.95 1.96 5.16
C GLY A 124 -9.03 1.82 6.24
N GLY A 125 -9.73 0.68 6.26
CA GLY A 125 -10.65 0.32 7.32
C GLY A 125 -9.99 0.30 8.70
N PHE A 126 -8.74 -0.19 8.83
CA PHE A 126 -8.00 -0.14 10.09
C PHE A 126 -7.82 1.28 10.62
N PHE A 127 -7.39 2.25 9.79
CA PHE A 127 -7.22 3.63 10.25
C PHE A 127 -8.56 4.33 10.57
N ILE A 128 -9.63 4.00 9.82
CA ILE A 128 -10.98 4.46 10.14
C ILE A 128 -11.42 3.89 11.50
N THR A 129 -11.26 2.58 11.72
CA THR A 129 -11.57 1.97 13.03
C THR A 129 -10.74 2.56 14.15
N LEU A 130 -9.45 2.83 13.91
CA LEU A 130 -8.57 3.44 14.92
C LEU A 130 -9.07 4.83 15.29
N VAL A 131 -9.36 5.69 14.30
CA VAL A 131 -9.82 7.06 14.57
C VAL A 131 -11.18 7.06 15.25
N THR A 132 -12.13 6.24 14.80
CA THR A 132 -13.44 6.12 15.44
C THR A 132 -13.37 5.43 16.80
N THR A 133 -12.27 4.77 17.16
CA THR A 133 -12.10 4.20 18.51
C THR A 133 -11.62 5.26 19.49
N ILE A 134 -10.83 6.24 19.04
CA ILE A 134 -10.20 7.25 19.90
C ILE A 134 -10.90 8.60 19.87
N ASP A 135 -11.78 8.80 18.89
CA ASP A 135 -12.67 9.94 18.80
C ASP A 135 -13.70 9.90 19.95
N PRO A 136 -13.76 10.94 20.81
CA PRO A 136 -14.76 11.03 21.87
C PRO A 136 -16.20 10.90 21.40
N ASP A 137 -16.51 11.41 20.21
CA ASP A 137 -17.89 11.50 19.71
C ASP A 137 -18.44 10.14 19.24
N SER A 138 -17.57 9.17 18.98
CA SER A 138 -17.94 7.80 18.61
C SER A 138 -18.61 7.01 19.74
N GLY A 139 -18.34 7.39 20.99
CA GLY A 139 -18.73 6.64 22.17
C GLY A 139 -18.02 5.28 22.37
N ALA A 140 -17.01 4.94 21.55
CA ALA A 140 -16.38 3.61 21.59
C ALA A 140 -15.77 3.28 22.96
N TYR A 141 -15.01 4.20 23.54
CA TYR A 141 -14.47 4.03 24.88
C TYR A 141 -15.43 4.51 25.97
N SER A 142 -16.35 5.44 25.69
CA SER A 142 -17.23 6.02 26.71
C SER A 142 -18.18 4.99 27.33
N THR A 143 -18.59 3.97 26.58
CA THR A 143 -19.42 2.85 27.05
C THR A 143 -18.79 2.03 28.17
N TYR A 144 -17.46 2.07 28.31
CA TYR A 144 -16.74 1.42 29.39
C TYR A 144 -16.67 2.29 30.66
N SER A 145 -16.99 3.59 30.57
CA SER A 145 -16.93 4.49 31.74
C SER A 145 -17.92 4.07 32.84
N THR A 146 -17.46 4.08 34.09
CA THR A 146 -18.25 3.72 35.27
C THR A 146 -18.80 4.93 36.04
N ASP A 147 -18.40 6.15 35.66
CA ASP A 147 -18.70 7.38 36.40
C ASP A 147 -19.29 8.49 35.50
N GLY A 148 -19.65 8.16 34.27
CA GLY A 148 -20.21 9.09 33.29
C GLY A 148 -19.18 10.02 32.63
N THR A 149 -17.91 9.98 33.05
CA THR A 149 -16.82 10.70 32.37
C THR A 149 -16.28 9.84 31.24
N ALA A 150 -16.55 10.21 29.99
CA ALA A 150 -16.18 9.40 28.83
C ALA A 150 -14.70 8.97 28.85
N ALA A 151 -13.77 9.89 29.10
CA ALA A 151 -12.33 9.63 29.11
C ALA A 151 -11.90 8.50 30.07
N ASN A 152 -12.65 8.27 31.15
CA ASN A 152 -12.36 7.21 32.11
C ASN A 152 -12.63 5.80 31.55
N GLY A 153 -13.30 5.69 30.40
CA GLY A 153 -13.35 4.45 29.64
C GLY A 153 -11.98 3.97 29.15
N LEU A 154 -11.07 4.90 28.82
CA LEU A 154 -9.69 4.60 28.42
C LEU A 154 -8.79 4.17 29.60
N THR A 155 -9.31 4.10 30.82
CA THR A 155 -8.59 3.53 31.97
C THR A 155 -9.10 2.13 32.32
N GLN A 156 -10.19 1.68 31.68
CA GLN A 156 -10.79 0.40 32.03
C GLN A 156 -10.07 -0.78 31.39
N PRO A 157 -9.71 -1.82 32.17
CA PRO A 157 -9.10 -3.05 31.66
C PRO A 157 -9.88 -3.70 30.51
N GLN A 158 -11.21 -3.65 30.58
CA GLN A 158 -12.10 -4.28 29.61
C GLN A 158 -11.94 -3.66 28.22
N PHE A 159 -11.82 -2.33 28.12
CA PHE A 159 -11.61 -1.63 26.86
C PHE A 159 -10.32 -2.11 26.16
N PHE A 160 -9.21 -2.15 26.91
CA PHE A 160 -7.92 -2.61 26.36
C PHE A 160 -7.97 -4.07 25.93
N ALA A 161 -8.59 -4.95 26.72
CA ALA A 161 -8.74 -6.36 26.38
C ALA A 161 -9.60 -6.57 25.11
N THR A 162 -10.70 -5.83 24.98
CA THR A 162 -11.55 -5.88 23.78
C THR A 162 -10.81 -5.40 22.54
N PHE A 163 -10.13 -4.25 22.62
CA PHE A 163 -9.38 -3.72 21.48
C PHE A 163 -8.21 -4.61 21.05
N SER A 164 -7.56 -5.30 22.00
CA SER A 164 -6.50 -6.28 21.68
C SER A 164 -6.97 -7.35 20.69
N PHE A 165 -8.20 -7.84 20.81
CA PHE A 165 -8.71 -8.88 19.90
C PHE A 165 -8.86 -8.38 18.46
N PHE A 166 -9.17 -7.09 18.26
CA PHE A 166 -9.14 -6.48 16.92
C PHE A 166 -7.72 -6.51 16.33
N LEU A 167 -6.70 -6.17 17.13
CA LEU A 167 -5.29 -6.24 16.72
C LEU A 167 -4.82 -7.68 16.45
N VAL A 168 -5.31 -8.67 17.22
CA VAL A 168 -5.09 -10.09 16.93
C VAL A 168 -5.69 -10.48 15.58
N GLY A 169 -6.92 -10.03 15.28
CA GLY A 169 -7.54 -10.21 13.97
C GLY A 169 -6.70 -9.62 12.83
N MET A 170 -6.13 -8.42 13.04
CA MET A 170 -5.21 -7.81 12.08
C MET A 170 -3.92 -8.61 11.88
N ALA A 171 -3.35 -9.19 12.95
CA ALA A 171 -2.18 -10.06 12.85
C ALA A 171 -2.47 -11.33 12.02
N ILE A 172 -3.64 -11.96 12.23
CA ILE A 172 -4.09 -13.12 11.45
C ILE A 172 -4.27 -12.73 9.97
N LEU A 173 -4.93 -11.60 9.71
CA LEU A 173 -5.10 -11.09 8.34
C LEU A 173 -3.75 -10.86 7.64
N CYS A 174 -2.79 -10.22 8.33
CA CYS A 174 -1.45 -9.99 7.79
C CYS A 174 -0.70 -11.30 7.54
N THR A 175 -0.97 -12.36 8.30
CA THR A 175 -0.38 -13.69 8.06
C THR A 175 -0.84 -14.24 6.71
N PHE A 176 -2.14 -14.17 6.41
CA PHE A 176 -2.65 -14.56 5.10
C PHE A 176 -2.09 -13.70 3.97
N TYR A 177 -1.98 -12.38 4.17
CA TYR A 177 -1.39 -11.50 3.16
C TYR A 177 0.10 -11.79 2.93
N THR A 178 0.85 -12.11 3.97
CA THR A 178 2.26 -12.49 3.85
C THR A 178 2.42 -13.72 2.98
N ILE A 179 1.60 -14.75 3.22
CA ILE A 179 1.61 -15.99 2.40
C ILE A 179 1.26 -15.69 0.94
N ALA A 180 0.26 -14.84 0.71
CA ALA A 180 -0.15 -14.45 -0.64
C ALA A 180 0.90 -13.57 -1.36
N ALA A 181 1.64 -12.74 -0.61
CA ALA A 181 2.62 -11.79 -1.15
C ALA A 181 3.95 -12.42 -1.56
N VAL A 182 4.18 -13.71 -1.26
CA VAL A 182 5.42 -14.45 -1.55
C VAL A 182 5.87 -14.32 -3.02
N ARG A 183 4.95 -14.01 -3.94
CA ARG A 183 5.21 -13.91 -5.39
C ARG A 183 5.06 -12.49 -5.95
N THR A 184 5.09 -11.47 -5.09
CA THR A 184 4.94 -10.06 -5.49
C THR A 184 6.32 -9.41 -5.66
N ASN A 185 6.74 -8.58 -4.70
CA ASN A 185 8.10 -8.02 -4.65
C ASN A 185 8.60 -8.07 -3.20
N ILE A 186 9.92 -8.02 -3.03
CA ILE A 186 10.55 -8.19 -1.71
C ILE A 186 10.17 -7.08 -0.75
N ALA A 187 9.93 -5.85 -1.23
CA ALA A 187 9.55 -4.73 -0.37
C ALA A 187 8.14 -4.91 0.20
N LEU A 188 7.14 -5.20 -0.64
CA LEU A 188 5.77 -5.47 -0.20
C LEU A 188 5.69 -6.72 0.68
N PHE A 189 6.39 -7.79 0.30
CA PHE A 189 6.49 -9.00 1.11
C PHE A 189 7.08 -8.70 2.50
N SER A 190 8.18 -7.94 2.56
CA SER A 190 8.83 -7.58 3.83
C SER A 190 7.91 -6.72 4.71
N ILE A 191 7.18 -5.77 4.12
CA ILE A 191 6.18 -4.95 4.83
C ILE A 191 5.13 -5.85 5.48
N LEU A 192 4.52 -6.76 4.72
CA LEU A 192 3.46 -7.64 5.21
C LEU A 192 3.99 -8.64 6.24
N LEU A 193 5.19 -9.18 6.02
CA LEU A 193 5.86 -10.08 6.96
C LEU A 193 6.10 -9.40 8.32
N LEU A 194 6.61 -8.16 8.32
CA LEU A 194 6.87 -7.41 9.55
C LEU A 194 5.58 -6.94 10.24
N LEU A 195 4.48 -6.78 9.51
CA LEU A 195 3.19 -6.40 10.08
C LEU A 195 2.62 -7.47 11.02
N VAL A 196 2.92 -8.75 10.79
CA VAL A 196 2.49 -9.86 11.66
C VAL A 196 3.02 -9.72 13.09
N PRO A 197 4.35 -9.68 13.34
CA PRO A 197 4.87 -9.45 14.68
C PRO A 197 4.54 -8.04 15.19
N CYS A 198 4.41 -7.03 14.33
CA CYS A 198 4.01 -5.67 14.73
C CYS A 198 2.63 -5.68 15.43
N PHE A 199 1.59 -6.18 14.76
CA PHE A 199 0.26 -6.27 15.35
C PHE A 199 0.22 -7.21 16.55
N SER A 200 0.99 -8.30 16.54
CA SER A 200 1.10 -9.22 17.68
C SER A 200 1.69 -8.53 18.92
N CYS A 201 2.75 -7.74 18.76
CA CYS A 201 3.36 -6.97 19.84
C CYS A 201 2.44 -5.85 20.34
N LEU A 202 1.72 -5.16 19.45
CA LEU A 202 0.74 -4.15 19.86
C LEU A 202 -0.44 -4.78 20.62
N ALA A 203 -0.98 -5.91 20.15
CA ALA A 203 -2.02 -6.65 20.89
C ALA A 203 -1.53 -7.07 22.28
N ALA A 204 -0.30 -7.59 22.37
CA ALA A 204 0.32 -7.96 23.66
C ALA A 204 0.50 -6.73 24.58
N ALA A 205 0.79 -5.56 24.03
CA ALA A 205 0.88 -4.32 24.80
C ALA A 205 -0.48 -3.98 25.44
N PHE A 206 -1.56 -4.00 24.68
CA PHE A 206 -2.91 -3.72 25.17
C PHE A 206 -3.38 -4.77 26.19
N PHE A 207 -3.13 -6.06 25.96
CA PHE A 207 -3.40 -7.10 26.97
C PHE A 207 -2.59 -6.92 28.25
N SER A 208 -1.37 -6.41 28.15
CA SER A 208 -0.55 -6.13 29.33
C SER A 208 -1.09 -4.93 30.11
N VAL A 209 -1.61 -3.90 29.43
CA VAL A 209 -2.32 -2.79 30.08
C VAL A 209 -3.57 -3.29 30.80
N SER A 210 -4.39 -4.16 30.17
CA SER A 210 -5.59 -4.70 30.82
C SER A 210 -5.28 -5.54 32.07
N GLN A 211 -4.08 -6.12 32.15
CA GLN A 211 -3.61 -6.89 33.30
C GLN A 211 -2.85 -6.05 34.34
N GLY A 212 -2.75 -4.72 34.17
CA GLY A 212 -2.00 -3.85 35.06
C GLY A 212 -0.48 -4.01 34.99
N LYS A 213 0.05 -4.67 33.95
CA LYS A 213 1.49 -4.93 33.76
C LYS A 213 2.14 -3.82 32.94
N ALA A 214 2.28 -2.63 33.52
CA ALA A 214 2.74 -1.42 32.84
C ALA A 214 4.11 -1.57 32.15
N ASP A 215 5.10 -2.17 32.82
CA ASP A 215 6.45 -2.36 32.25
C ASP A 215 6.45 -3.29 31.03
N LEU A 216 5.66 -4.37 31.08
CA LEU A 216 5.52 -5.29 29.96
C LEU A 216 4.77 -4.63 28.80
N ALA A 217 3.71 -3.88 29.10
CA ALA A 217 2.96 -3.11 28.11
C ALA A 217 3.88 -2.14 27.37
N LEU A 218 4.74 -1.42 28.08
CA LEU A 218 5.68 -0.47 27.48
C LEU A 218 6.68 -1.17 26.55
N LYS A 219 7.26 -2.30 27.00
CA LYS A 219 8.19 -3.10 26.18
C LYS A 219 7.54 -3.62 24.91
N CYS A 220 6.35 -4.21 25.01
CA CYS A 220 5.60 -4.72 23.87
C CYS A 220 5.19 -3.58 22.91
N ARG A 221 4.79 -2.43 23.46
CA ARG A 221 4.46 -1.22 22.67
C ARG A 221 5.66 -0.76 21.87
N HIS A 222 6.84 -0.64 22.51
CA HIS A 222 8.07 -0.24 21.81
C HIS A 222 8.50 -1.25 20.76
N ALA A 223 8.38 -2.55 21.02
CA ALA A 223 8.68 -3.58 20.04
C ALA A 223 7.76 -3.47 18.81
N GLY A 224 6.45 -3.36 19.02
CA GLY A 224 5.48 -3.17 17.93
C GLY A 224 5.71 -1.87 17.17
N ALA A 225 5.94 -0.76 17.88
CA ALA A 225 6.21 0.55 17.27
C ALA A 225 7.52 0.57 16.49
N GLY A 226 8.58 -0.07 16.99
CA GLY A 226 9.85 -0.20 16.27
C GLY A 226 9.71 -1.01 14.97
N LEU A 227 8.92 -2.08 14.99
CA LEU A 227 8.57 -2.83 13.78
C LEU A 227 7.78 -1.96 12.80
N LEU A 228 6.78 -1.21 13.28
CA LEU A 228 6.01 -0.27 12.45
C LEU A 228 6.87 0.83 11.84
N PHE A 229 7.88 1.31 12.57
CA PHE A 229 8.84 2.27 12.05
C PHE A 229 9.69 1.66 10.93
N ALA A 230 10.22 0.44 11.13
CA ALA A 230 10.95 -0.28 10.08
C ALA A 230 10.08 -0.54 8.82
N ILE A 231 8.82 -0.94 9.01
CA ILE A 231 7.82 -1.06 7.94
C ILE A 231 7.68 0.27 7.19
N SER A 232 7.59 1.38 7.92
CA SER A 232 7.44 2.71 7.32
C SER A 232 8.66 3.09 6.48
N LEU A 233 9.88 2.78 6.92
CA LEU A 233 11.11 3.03 6.15
C LEU A 233 11.14 2.23 4.83
N ILE A 234 10.77 0.95 4.87
CA ILE A 234 10.66 0.12 3.66
C ILE A 234 9.55 0.66 2.75
N GLY A 235 8.43 1.10 3.31
CA GLY A 235 7.34 1.69 2.54
C GLY A 235 7.72 3.03 1.90
N TRP A 236 8.50 3.88 2.57
CA TRP A 236 9.03 5.11 1.96
C TRP A 236 9.96 4.81 0.78
N TYR A 237 10.78 3.76 0.89
CA TYR A 237 11.58 3.28 -0.24
C TYR A 237 10.70 2.83 -1.42
N LEU A 238 9.67 2.02 -1.13
CA LEU A 238 8.72 1.56 -2.15
C LEU A 238 7.97 2.72 -2.81
N PHE A 239 7.44 3.64 -2.02
CA PHE A 239 6.76 4.84 -2.51
C PHE A 239 7.68 5.69 -3.38
N GLY A 240 8.91 5.97 -2.92
CA GLY A 240 9.90 6.72 -3.68
C GLY A 240 10.20 6.07 -5.02
N SER A 241 10.39 4.75 -5.05
CA SER A 241 10.61 4.01 -6.30
C SER A 241 9.45 4.15 -7.28
N LEU A 242 8.21 4.08 -6.80
CA LEU A 242 7.02 4.17 -7.66
C LEU A 242 6.80 5.59 -8.21
N ILE A 243 7.04 6.62 -7.39
CA ILE A 243 6.95 8.01 -7.84
C ILE A 243 8.04 8.33 -8.86
N LEU A 244 9.29 7.92 -8.62
CA LEU A 244 10.38 8.12 -9.57
C LEU A 244 10.10 7.42 -10.91
N MET A 245 9.55 6.20 -10.87
CA MET A 245 9.14 5.49 -12.08
C MET A 245 7.98 6.20 -12.82
N SER A 246 7.06 6.84 -12.10
CA SER A 246 5.93 7.54 -12.72
C SER A 246 6.32 8.80 -13.52
N VAL A 247 7.54 9.31 -13.32
CA VAL A 247 8.08 10.49 -14.01
C VAL A 247 9.27 10.15 -14.91
N ASP A 248 9.45 8.87 -15.25
CA ASP A 248 10.56 8.37 -16.07
C ASP A 248 11.94 8.83 -15.56
N PHE A 249 12.13 8.83 -14.23
CA PHE A 249 13.40 9.23 -13.63
C PHE A 249 14.53 8.28 -14.08
N PRO A 250 15.73 8.79 -14.40
CA PRO A 250 16.79 7.98 -15.02
C PRO A 250 17.37 6.87 -14.12
N ILE A 251 17.10 6.92 -12.82
CA ILE A 251 17.59 5.92 -11.85
C ILE A 251 16.41 5.06 -11.40
N MET A 252 16.49 3.76 -11.68
CA MET A 252 15.56 2.76 -11.17
C MET A 252 16.07 2.18 -9.85
N LEU A 253 15.25 2.28 -8.81
CA LEU A 253 15.54 1.67 -7.52
C LEU A 253 15.14 0.19 -7.54
N PRO A 254 15.99 -0.74 -7.06
CA PRO A 254 15.69 -2.17 -7.11
C PRO A 254 14.59 -2.55 -6.12
N LEU A 255 13.43 -3.01 -6.61
CA LEU A 255 12.32 -3.48 -5.77
C LEU A 255 12.36 -4.98 -5.45
N GLY A 256 13.29 -5.72 -6.03
CA GLY A 256 13.48 -7.16 -5.81
C GLY A 256 12.28 -8.01 -6.23
N ASP A 257 12.29 -8.49 -7.48
CA ASP A 257 11.22 -9.34 -8.00
C ASP A 257 11.34 -10.78 -7.49
N LEU A 258 10.29 -11.26 -6.80
CA LEU A 258 10.22 -12.62 -6.24
C LEU A 258 9.50 -13.61 -7.19
N SER A 259 8.85 -13.12 -8.25
CA SER A 259 8.09 -13.94 -9.20
C SER A 259 8.99 -14.93 -9.96
N THR A 260 10.25 -14.55 -10.19
CA THR A 260 11.29 -15.37 -10.82
C THR A 260 11.77 -16.53 -9.95
N ILE A 261 11.73 -16.37 -8.62
CA ILE A 261 12.19 -17.39 -7.66
C ILE A 261 11.08 -18.40 -7.39
N ILE A 262 9.83 -17.94 -7.26
CA ILE A 262 8.69 -18.78 -6.90
C ILE A 262 7.70 -18.79 -8.07
N ARG A 263 7.68 -19.90 -8.83
CA ARG A 263 6.88 -20.06 -10.05
C ARG A 263 5.38 -20.17 -9.78
N GLY A 264 4.58 -19.82 -10.78
CA GLY A 264 3.13 -19.72 -10.65
C GLY A 264 2.42 -20.96 -11.11
N LYS A 265 1.18 -21.15 -10.61
CA LYS A 265 0.33 -22.28 -11.01
C LYS A 265 0.17 -22.36 -12.53
N SER A 266 0.01 -21.22 -13.21
CA SER A 266 -0.12 -21.15 -14.66
C SER A 266 1.16 -21.54 -15.41
N ASP A 267 2.33 -21.23 -14.85
CA ASP A 267 3.62 -21.56 -15.48
C ASP A 267 4.00 -23.02 -15.21
N ALA A 268 3.73 -23.52 -14.01
CA ALA A 268 3.83 -24.94 -13.68
C ALA A 268 2.91 -25.80 -14.56
N ALA A 269 1.69 -25.32 -14.86
CA ALA A 269 0.76 -26.00 -15.75
C ALA A 269 1.23 -26.01 -17.23
N LYS A 270 1.87 -24.94 -17.71
CA LYS A 270 2.45 -24.89 -19.07
C LYS A 270 3.63 -25.83 -19.24
N ASP A 271 4.46 -26.00 -18.21
CA ASP A 271 5.58 -26.94 -18.26
C ASP A 271 5.08 -28.39 -18.22
N ALA A 272 4.05 -28.67 -17.41
CA ALA A 272 3.39 -29.97 -17.39
C ALA A 272 2.71 -30.34 -18.73
N SER A 273 2.16 -29.36 -19.45
CA SER A 273 1.57 -29.62 -20.77
C SER A 273 2.61 -29.76 -21.90
N LYS A 274 3.85 -29.33 -21.68
CA LYS A 274 4.96 -29.51 -22.64
C LYS A 274 5.71 -30.83 -22.45
N THR A 275 5.47 -31.54 -21.35
CA THR A 275 6.09 -32.84 -21.05
C THR A 275 5.23 -34.03 -21.46
N VAL A 276 4.08 -33.78 -22.07
CA VAL A 276 3.17 -34.76 -22.70
C VAL A 276 3.20 -34.55 -24.21
#